data_AF-A0A0F9IL78-F1
#
_entry.id   AF-A0A0F9IL78-F1
#
_cell.length_a   1.000
_cell.length_b   1.000
_cell.length_c   1.000
_cell.angle_alpha   90.00
_cell.angle_beta   90.00
_cell.angle_gamma   90.00
#
_symmetry.space_group_name_H-M   'P 1'
#
loop_
_entity.id
_entity.type
_entity.pdbx_description
1 polymer ?
#
loop_
_entity_poly.entity_id
_entity_poly.type
_entity_poly.pdbx_seq_one_letter_code
_entity_poly.pdbx_strand_id
1 'polypeptide(L)'
;MSDTYKITKVSLETVDYTILVFQIPEEELNDKLTYFTREKGLISKSLYEDFLIDTGVSNIESFLQYIKKKGTDISQLNEMRAEMIDKVLEINPKLIPSNLVVNSNSVVKLKGAKKDKEDKLLMDNEFWARDMYDSVQNKPPENASASKLDTSKIKNVKDLNYIKVQKFWRRIGQYITVKQFEPGSELIILGDRSFNTRTAFQQYVVTICVEEVEDLFVRLDNAGLPNRVSPAILMNELYTLCIKSNPFLDYDVYKDTAECPLVENSADLDPFESFQSAAENSPEDALSAAMKNKKVKLFRHVKKETLLALDAKIKEKVIGQNEPIEDLVDAIQRASVGLKDPDQPIGSFIFTGYTGVGKTYTAKILAEELTGNRNGIIIIDCSEYSADHEYAKLIGAPSGYIGHEHGGYLTNAVKKNPFSIVLFDEIEKASDKVHQLQL
;
A
#
# COMPACT_ATOMS: atom_id res chain seq x y z
N MET A 1 -17.02 26.07 1.93
CA MET A 1 -16.89 27.10 0.89
C MET A 1 -15.79 26.60 -0.04
N SER A 2 -16.11 26.40 -1.30
CA SER A 2 -15.19 25.83 -2.30
C SER A 2 -14.22 26.92 -2.76
N ASP A 3 -12.97 26.87 -2.31
CA ASP A 3 -11.93 27.68 -2.93
C ASP A 3 -11.64 27.09 -4.31
N THR A 4 -12.20 27.73 -5.33
CA THR A 4 -11.95 27.42 -6.73
C THR A 4 -10.46 27.63 -7.03
N TYR A 5 -9.72 26.56 -7.28
CA TYR A 5 -8.34 26.63 -7.77
C TYR A 5 -8.26 27.56 -8.98
N LYS A 6 -7.30 28.50 -8.97
CA LYS A 6 -7.05 29.36 -10.13
C LYS A 6 -6.26 28.58 -11.17
N ILE A 7 -6.81 28.51 -12.39
CA ILE A 7 -6.20 27.78 -13.52
C ILE A 7 -5.63 28.80 -14.50
N THR A 8 -4.35 28.65 -14.83
CA THR A 8 -3.67 29.46 -15.84
C THR A 8 -3.41 28.63 -17.08
N LYS A 9 -3.74 29.15 -18.26
CA LYS A 9 -3.43 28.51 -19.54
C LYS A 9 -2.02 28.91 -19.95
N VAL A 10 -1.15 27.93 -20.20
CA VAL A 10 0.25 28.17 -20.57
C VAL A 10 0.57 27.41 -21.85
N SER A 11 1.14 28.08 -22.85
CA SER A 11 1.60 27.46 -24.08
C SER A 11 3.02 26.92 -23.91
N LEU A 12 3.23 25.68 -24.35
CA LEU A 12 4.54 25.05 -24.50
C LEU A 12 5.03 25.29 -25.93
N GLU A 13 6.12 26.04 -26.06
CA GLU A 13 6.77 26.42 -27.31
C GLU A 13 7.37 25.20 -28.02
N THR A 14 7.81 24.18 -27.26
CA THR A 14 8.45 22.98 -27.84
C THR A 14 7.49 22.16 -28.69
N VAL A 15 6.18 22.20 -28.42
CA VAL A 15 5.19 21.35 -29.13
C VAL A 15 3.91 22.05 -29.58
N ASP A 16 3.87 23.38 -29.51
CA ASP A 16 2.70 24.21 -29.82
C ASP A 16 1.43 23.65 -29.13
N TYR A 17 1.51 23.38 -27.82
CA TYR A 17 0.40 22.83 -27.04
C TYR A 17 0.12 23.67 -25.80
N THR A 18 -1.15 23.79 -25.40
CA THR A 18 -1.54 24.54 -24.21
C THR A 18 -1.81 23.61 -23.03
N ILE A 19 -1.02 23.75 -21.96
CA ILE A 19 -1.26 23.10 -20.67
C ILE A 19 -2.06 24.01 -19.73
N LEU A 20 -2.73 23.38 -18.78
CA LEU A 20 -3.51 24.03 -17.73
C LEU A 20 -2.78 23.83 -16.41
N VAL A 21 -2.27 24.91 -15.84
CA VAL A 21 -1.49 24.88 -14.60
C VAL A 21 -2.32 25.43 -13.44
N PHE A 22 -2.39 24.68 -12.35
CA PHE A 22 -3.05 25.09 -11.12
C PHE A 22 -2.14 26.01 -10.29
N GLN A 23 -2.72 27.10 -9.79
CA GLN A 23 -2.14 27.85 -8.69
C GLN A 23 -2.57 27.20 -7.37
N ILE A 24 -1.62 26.63 -6.65
CA ILE A 24 -1.87 25.91 -5.40
C ILE A 24 -1.98 26.93 -4.26
N PRO A 25 -3.08 26.92 -3.48
CA PRO A 25 -3.22 27.79 -2.31
C PRO A 25 -2.10 27.54 -1.30
N GLU A 26 -1.63 28.60 -0.64
CA GLU A 26 -0.51 28.49 0.31
C GLU A 26 -0.83 27.59 1.50
N GLU A 27 -2.09 27.55 1.92
CA GLU A 27 -2.58 26.74 3.04
C GLU A 27 -2.50 25.24 2.74
N GLU A 28 -2.66 24.85 1.47
CA GLU A 28 -2.63 23.44 1.03
C GLU A 28 -1.22 22.97 0.65
N LEU A 29 -0.25 23.89 0.54
CA LEU A 29 1.06 23.57 -0.01
C LEU A 29 1.82 22.56 0.87
N ASN A 30 1.76 22.72 2.19
CA ASN A 30 2.35 21.76 3.13
C ASN A 30 1.64 20.41 3.08
N ASP A 31 0.31 20.40 2.91
CA ASP A 31 -0.47 19.16 2.78
C ASP A 31 -0.08 18.41 1.51
N LYS A 32 0.13 19.10 0.39
CA LYS A 32 0.64 18.48 -0.85
C LYS A 32 2.06 17.95 -0.68
N LEU A 33 2.94 18.67 0.03
CA LEU A 33 4.31 18.22 0.31
C LEU A 33 4.36 16.98 1.23
N THR A 34 3.27 16.63 1.94
CA THR A 34 3.19 15.35 2.66
C THR A 34 3.31 14.15 1.73
N TYR A 35 3.11 14.31 0.41
CA TYR A 35 3.36 13.30 -0.60
C TYR A 35 4.71 12.58 -0.39
N PHE A 36 5.76 13.35 -0.10
CA PHE A 36 7.12 12.83 0.06
C PHE A 36 7.38 12.11 1.40
N THR A 37 6.45 12.15 2.35
CA THR A 37 6.63 11.44 3.64
C THR A 37 6.66 9.92 3.46
N ARG A 38 6.04 9.41 2.39
CA ARG A 38 6.07 7.99 2.00
C ARG A 38 7.47 7.51 1.62
N GLU A 39 8.28 8.43 1.11
CA GLU A 39 9.59 8.16 0.54
C GLU A 39 10.70 8.13 1.60
N LYS A 40 10.37 8.39 2.88
CA LYS A 40 11.30 8.35 4.02
C LYS A 40 12.63 9.08 3.76
N GLY A 41 12.57 10.19 3.03
CA GLY A 41 13.72 11.03 2.74
C GLY A 41 14.50 10.63 1.50
N LEU A 42 14.08 9.61 0.76
CA LEU A 42 14.66 9.21 -0.53
C LEU A 42 14.08 10.05 -1.68
N ILE A 43 14.28 11.37 -1.62
CA ILE A 43 13.69 12.30 -2.59
C ILE A 43 14.72 12.66 -3.65
N SER A 44 14.58 12.09 -4.85
CA SER A 44 15.37 12.48 -6.02
C SER A 44 14.78 13.72 -6.70
N LYS A 45 15.62 14.41 -7.49
CA LYS A 45 15.17 15.51 -8.35
C LYS A 45 14.06 15.06 -9.31
N SER A 46 14.21 13.90 -9.95
CA SER A 46 13.21 13.32 -10.86
C SER A 46 11.85 13.05 -10.20
N LEU A 47 11.85 12.52 -8.97
CA LEU A 47 10.63 12.27 -8.20
C LEU A 47 9.93 13.57 -7.81
N TYR A 48 10.73 14.59 -7.48
CA TYR A 48 10.21 15.93 -7.20
C TYR A 48 9.57 16.56 -8.45
N GLU A 49 10.20 16.41 -9.60
CA GLU A 49 9.66 16.87 -10.88
C GLU A 49 8.36 16.15 -11.27
N ASP A 50 8.25 14.84 -11.05
CA ASP A 50 7.00 14.09 -11.27
C ASP A 50 5.87 14.62 -10.40
N PHE A 51 6.17 14.88 -9.12
CA PHE A 51 5.21 15.50 -8.21
C PHE A 51 4.74 16.88 -8.68
N LEU A 52 5.63 17.72 -9.22
CA LEU A 52 5.27 19.03 -9.75
C LEU A 52 4.32 18.91 -10.94
N ILE A 53 4.57 17.96 -11.84
CA ILE A 53 3.72 17.75 -13.02
C ILE A 53 2.36 17.19 -12.60
N ASP A 54 2.33 16.16 -11.76
CA ASP A 54 1.10 15.50 -11.32
C ASP A 54 0.20 16.43 -10.47
N THR A 55 0.81 17.25 -9.62
CA THR A 55 0.07 18.18 -8.75
C THR A 55 -0.27 19.49 -9.48
N GLY A 56 0.58 19.92 -10.42
CA GLY A 56 0.51 21.23 -11.05
C GLY A 56 -0.26 21.26 -12.37
N VAL A 57 -0.32 20.16 -13.13
CA VAL A 57 -0.85 20.14 -14.50
C VAL A 57 -2.16 19.36 -14.59
N SER A 58 -3.27 20.03 -14.97
CA SER A 58 -4.59 19.41 -14.94
C SER A 58 -4.92 18.53 -16.15
N ASN A 59 -4.31 18.82 -17.30
CA ASN A 59 -4.64 18.21 -18.59
C ASN A 59 -3.52 17.31 -19.12
N ILE A 60 -2.76 16.69 -18.21
CA ILE A 60 -1.60 15.87 -18.55
C ILE A 60 -1.96 14.69 -19.48
N GLU A 61 -3.10 14.03 -19.27
CA GLU A 61 -3.54 12.92 -20.13
C GLU A 61 -3.83 13.39 -21.57
N SER A 62 -4.49 14.54 -21.72
CA SER A 62 -4.77 15.12 -23.04
C SER A 62 -3.49 15.51 -23.77
N PHE A 63 -2.50 16.00 -23.03
CA PHE A 63 -1.18 16.29 -23.55
C PHE A 63 -0.42 15.01 -23.98
N LEU A 64 -0.43 13.96 -23.17
CA LEU A 64 0.22 12.68 -23.50
C LEU A 64 -0.40 12.04 -24.75
N GLN A 65 -1.72 12.12 -24.92
CA GLN A 65 -2.40 11.67 -26.14
C GLN A 65 -1.97 12.46 -27.38
N TYR A 66 -1.81 13.78 -27.24
CA TYR A 66 -1.32 14.64 -28.31
C TYR A 66 0.11 14.27 -28.74
N ILE A 67 1.02 14.05 -27.79
CA ILE A 67 2.39 13.58 -28.06
C ILE A 67 2.38 12.24 -28.80
N LYS A 68 1.59 11.28 -28.30
CA LYS A 68 1.51 9.93 -28.88
C LYS A 68 1.04 9.97 -30.33
N LYS A 69 0.15 10.93 -30.66
CA LYS A 69 -0.34 11.16 -32.03
C LYS A 69 0.69 11.85 -32.93
N LYS A 70 1.53 12.73 -32.37
CA LYS A 70 2.57 13.46 -33.11
C LYS A 70 3.82 12.61 -33.40
N GLY A 71 4.02 11.48 -32.69
CA GLY A 71 5.17 10.59 -32.89
C GLY A 71 6.48 11.22 -32.43
N THR A 72 6.47 11.81 -31.23
CA THR A 72 7.55 12.65 -30.70
C THR A 72 8.74 11.80 -30.22
N ASP A 73 9.97 12.23 -30.54
CA ASP A 73 11.21 11.56 -30.13
C ASP A 73 11.53 11.73 -28.64
N ILE A 74 12.27 10.78 -28.07
CA ILE A 74 12.60 10.74 -26.63
C ILE A 74 13.40 11.98 -26.16
N SER A 75 14.26 12.55 -27.03
CA SER A 75 15.02 13.77 -26.70
C SER A 75 14.11 14.98 -26.49
N GLN A 76 13.04 15.09 -27.28
CA GLN A 76 12.06 16.17 -27.17
C GLN A 76 11.20 16.01 -25.91
N LEU A 77 10.95 14.78 -25.44
CA LEU A 77 10.20 14.55 -24.20
C LEU A 77 10.88 15.17 -22.97
N ASN A 78 12.20 15.10 -22.89
CA ASN A 78 12.94 15.70 -21.77
C ASN A 78 12.93 17.23 -21.83
N GLU A 79 13.07 17.82 -23.02
CA GLU A 79 12.94 19.27 -23.22
C GLU A 79 11.54 19.76 -22.86
N MET A 80 10.51 19.05 -23.29
CA MET A 80 9.12 19.36 -22.98
C MET A 80 8.81 19.21 -21.49
N ARG A 81 9.38 18.19 -20.84
CA ARG A 81 9.26 17.98 -19.40
C ARG A 81 9.89 19.15 -18.63
N ALA A 82 11.10 19.56 -18.99
CA ALA A 82 11.77 20.71 -18.40
C ALA A 82 10.95 22.00 -18.56
N GLU A 83 10.45 22.25 -19.78
CA GLU A 83 9.60 23.41 -20.06
C GLU A 83 8.33 23.41 -19.20
N MET A 84 7.66 22.27 -19.03
CA MET A 84 6.50 22.18 -18.14
C MET A 84 6.83 22.51 -16.70
N ILE A 85 7.93 21.97 -16.18
CA ILE A 85 8.35 22.17 -14.79
C ILE A 85 8.61 23.66 -14.56
N ASP A 86 9.30 24.32 -15.48
CA ASP A 86 9.55 25.76 -15.40
C ASP A 86 8.24 26.55 -15.35
N LYS A 87 7.26 26.20 -16.19
CA LYS A 87 5.93 26.84 -16.19
C LYS A 87 5.12 26.58 -14.92
N VAL A 88 5.23 25.40 -14.32
CA VAL A 88 4.62 25.09 -13.03
C VAL A 88 5.25 25.91 -11.90
N LEU A 89 6.58 26.05 -11.92
CA LEU A 89 7.33 26.82 -10.91
C LEU A 89 7.15 28.34 -11.06
N GLU A 90 6.99 28.87 -12.28
CA GLU A 90 6.63 30.27 -12.54
C GLU A 90 5.32 30.65 -11.84
N ILE A 91 4.33 29.74 -11.87
CA ILE A 91 3.01 29.95 -11.25
C ILE A 91 3.03 29.66 -9.74
N ASN A 92 3.87 28.72 -9.31
CA ASN A 92 3.99 28.28 -7.91
C ASN A 92 5.43 28.47 -7.37
N PRO A 93 5.91 29.72 -7.19
CA PRO A 93 7.31 30.00 -6.84
C PRO A 93 7.73 29.46 -5.46
N LYS A 94 6.79 29.16 -4.57
CA LYS A 94 7.09 28.55 -3.26
C LYS A 94 7.53 27.09 -3.37
N LEU A 95 7.21 26.42 -4.48
CA LEU A 95 7.65 25.06 -4.78
C LEU A 95 9.03 25.01 -5.46
N ILE A 96 9.74 26.14 -5.57
CA ILE A 96 11.14 26.08 -6.02
C ILE A 96 11.94 25.29 -4.98
N PRO A 97 12.76 24.28 -5.38
CA PRO A 97 13.48 23.42 -4.43
C PRO A 97 14.33 24.15 -3.38
N SER A 98 14.84 25.34 -3.70
CA SER A 98 15.60 26.20 -2.76
C SER A 98 14.76 26.74 -1.59
N ASN A 99 13.42 26.73 -1.74
CA ASN A 99 12.46 27.16 -0.73
C ASN A 99 11.96 26.00 0.14
N LEU A 100 12.47 24.79 -0.07
CA LEU A 100 12.04 23.59 0.64
C LEU A 100 13.14 23.04 1.55
N VAL A 101 12.72 22.57 2.72
CA VAL A 101 13.57 21.92 3.70
C VAL A 101 13.01 20.56 4.09
N VAL A 102 13.90 19.64 4.43
CA VAL A 102 13.61 18.29 4.93
C VAL A 102 14.05 18.23 6.39
N ASN A 103 13.13 17.86 7.27
CA ASN A 103 13.43 17.69 8.70
C ASN A 103 14.01 16.29 9.01
N SER A 104 14.42 16.06 10.27
CA SER A 104 14.94 14.77 10.74
C SER A 104 13.97 13.59 10.60
N ASN A 105 12.66 13.87 10.48
CA ASN A 105 11.62 12.87 10.21
C ASN A 105 11.33 12.70 8.72
N SER A 106 12.18 13.23 7.83
CA SER A 106 12.04 13.13 6.37
C SER A 106 10.77 13.78 5.79
N VAL A 107 10.20 14.76 6.49
CA VAL A 107 9.05 15.53 6.02
C VAL A 107 9.55 16.78 5.29
N VAL A 108 9.06 16.97 4.06
CA VAL A 108 9.33 18.18 3.26
C VAL A 108 8.38 19.28 3.71
N LYS A 109 8.92 20.46 4.05
CA LYS A 109 8.15 21.64 4.42
C LYS A 109 8.71 22.89 3.75
N LEU A 110 7.88 23.92 3.65
CA LEU A 110 8.34 25.25 3.26
C LEU A 110 9.36 25.79 4.27
N LYS A 111 10.39 26.45 3.75
CA LYS A 111 11.39 27.14 4.55
C LYS A 111 10.74 28.28 5.35
N GLY A 112 10.55 28.07 6.65
CA GLY A 112 10.04 29.08 7.57
C GLY A 112 11.10 30.12 7.99
N ALA A 113 10.66 31.24 8.56
CA ALA A 113 11.56 32.29 9.08
C ALA A 113 12.37 31.86 10.32
N LYS A 114 11.94 30.82 11.05
CA LYS A 114 12.69 30.18 12.13
C LYS A 114 13.34 28.89 11.61
N LYS A 115 14.67 28.86 11.56
CA LYS A 115 15.46 27.65 11.25
C LYS A 115 15.43 26.72 12.46
N ASP A 116 14.79 25.56 12.34
CA ASP A 116 15.01 24.46 13.28
C ASP A 116 16.41 23.89 13.03
N LYS A 117 17.14 23.54 14.10
CA LYS A 117 18.56 23.11 14.01
C LYS A 117 18.80 21.86 13.17
N GLU A 118 17.75 21.09 12.87
CA GLU A 118 17.82 19.80 12.18
C GLU A 118 17.30 19.82 10.73
N ASP A 119 16.84 20.98 10.24
CA ASP A 119 16.31 21.10 8.87
C ASP A 119 17.45 21.24 7.84
N LYS A 120 17.50 20.32 6.86
CA LYS A 120 18.40 20.38 5.69
C LYS A 120 17.64 20.90 4.47
N LEU A 121 18.32 21.53 3.50
CA LEU A 121 17.64 21.88 2.24
C LEU A 121 17.28 20.61 1.48
N LEU A 122 16.17 20.64 0.75
CA LEU A 122 15.76 19.51 -0.09
C LEU A 122 16.85 19.14 -1.11
N MET A 123 17.55 20.14 -1.64
CA MET A 123 18.65 19.93 -2.59
C MET A 123 19.92 19.32 -1.98
N ASP A 124 20.08 19.42 -0.66
CA ASP A 124 21.23 18.85 0.07
C ASP A 124 21.01 17.37 0.43
N ASN A 125 19.90 16.78 -0.02
CA ASN A 125 19.57 15.40 0.23
C ASN A 125 20.50 14.47 -0.56
N GLU A 126 20.98 13.39 0.06
CA GLU A 126 21.91 12.42 -0.52
C GLU A 126 21.40 11.78 -1.83
N PHE A 127 20.07 11.75 -1.99
CA PHE A 127 19.40 11.19 -3.16
C PHE A 127 18.99 12.25 -4.19
N TRP A 128 19.15 13.54 -3.89
CA TRP A 128 18.71 14.64 -4.77
C TRP A 128 19.43 14.64 -6.12
N ALA A 129 20.75 14.47 -6.09
CA ALA A 129 21.61 14.47 -7.28
C ALA A 129 21.62 13.13 -8.03
N ARG A 130 20.89 12.10 -7.56
CA ARG A 130 20.73 10.85 -8.31
C ARG A 130 19.69 11.08 -9.40
N ASP A 131 20.16 11.59 -10.54
CA ASP A 131 19.31 11.83 -11.70
C ASP A 131 18.90 10.49 -12.33
N MET A 132 17.60 10.29 -12.53
CA MET A 132 17.06 9.03 -13.07
C MET A 132 17.33 8.84 -14.56
N TYR A 133 17.59 9.93 -15.29
CA TYR A 133 17.74 9.92 -16.74
C TYR A 133 19.20 9.99 -17.21
N ASP A 134 20.16 10.14 -16.28
CA ASP A 134 21.59 10.26 -16.61
C ASP A 134 22.25 8.93 -17.02
N SER A 135 21.54 7.80 -16.92
CA SER A 135 22.01 6.52 -17.43
C SER A 135 22.20 6.47 -18.95
N VAL A 136 21.87 7.55 -19.68
CA VAL A 136 22.04 7.65 -21.13
C VAL A 136 23.21 8.55 -21.56
N GLN A 137 23.86 9.32 -20.67
CA GLN A 137 24.98 10.18 -21.07
C GLN A 137 26.10 10.28 -20.01
N ASN A 138 27.04 9.32 -20.01
CA ASN A 138 28.49 9.54 -20.19
C ASN A 138 29.36 8.43 -19.57
N LYS A 139 30.54 8.27 -20.19
CA LYS A 139 31.56 7.23 -20.04
C LYS A 139 31.85 6.78 -18.59
N PRO A 140 32.19 5.49 -18.38
CA PRO A 140 32.57 4.99 -17.07
C PRO A 140 33.83 5.70 -16.57
N PRO A 141 33.90 6.03 -15.27
CA PRO A 141 35.11 6.60 -14.68
C PRO A 141 36.26 5.60 -14.80
N GLU A 142 37.39 6.07 -15.34
CA GLU A 142 38.65 5.33 -15.34
C GLU A 142 39.06 5.06 -13.88
N ASN A 143 39.37 3.79 -13.60
CA ASN A 143 39.89 3.24 -12.34
C ASN A 143 38.85 2.77 -11.31
N ALA A 144 38.12 1.72 -11.68
CA ALA A 144 37.83 0.64 -10.74
C ALA A 144 37.83 -0.68 -11.51
N SER A 145 38.80 -1.55 -11.22
CA SER A 145 38.94 -2.87 -11.83
C SER A 145 37.80 -3.78 -11.36
N ALA A 146 36.68 -3.76 -12.09
CA ALA A 146 35.65 -4.78 -12.03
C ALA A 146 36.01 -5.91 -13.00
N SER A 147 35.98 -7.14 -12.49
CA SER A 147 36.01 -8.35 -13.30
C SER A 147 34.94 -8.27 -14.38
N LYS A 148 35.36 -8.20 -15.64
CA LYS A 148 34.48 -8.22 -16.82
C LYS A 148 33.62 -9.48 -16.78
N LEU A 149 32.33 -9.33 -16.50
CA LEU A 149 31.33 -10.28 -16.98
C LEU A 149 31.14 -9.99 -18.48
N ASP A 150 31.36 -11.01 -19.31
CA ASP A 150 31.37 -10.91 -20.77
C ASP A 150 29.95 -10.64 -21.30
N THR A 151 29.64 -9.37 -21.61
CA THR A 151 28.32 -8.89 -22.08
C THR A 151 28.06 -9.18 -23.56
N SER A 152 28.92 -9.94 -24.23
CA SER A 152 28.80 -10.29 -25.66
C SER A 152 27.69 -11.31 -25.99
N LYS A 153 26.88 -11.75 -25.00
CA LYS A 153 25.84 -12.78 -25.17
C LYS A 153 24.43 -12.37 -24.72
N ILE A 154 24.10 -11.08 -24.61
CA ILE A 154 22.74 -10.67 -24.29
C ILE A 154 21.88 -10.72 -25.57
N LYS A 155 21.12 -11.82 -25.74
CA LYS A 155 20.13 -11.99 -26.81
C LYS A 155 18.88 -11.16 -26.50
N ASN A 156 18.21 -10.63 -27.52
CA ASN A 156 16.95 -9.89 -27.39
C ASN A 156 15.88 -10.71 -26.62
N VAL A 157 15.04 -10.05 -25.80
CA VAL A 157 13.92 -10.68 -25.05
C VAL A 157 13.00 -11.55 -25.94
N LYS A 158 12.96 -11.27 -27.25
CA LYS A 158 12.20 -12.03 -28.26
C LYS A 158 12.73 -13.45 -28.52
N ASP A 159 13.98 -13.75 -28.15
CA ASP A 159 14.65 -15.04 -28.40
C ASP A 159 14.73 -15.93 -27.15
N LEU A 160 14.05 -15.54 -26.06
CA LEU A 160 13.95 -16.34 -24.83
C LEU A 160 13.01 -17.52 -25.05
N ASN A 161 13.43 -18.70 -24.61
CA ASN A 161 12.55 -19.87 -24.57
C ASN A 161 11.51 -19.68 -23.46
N TYR A 162 10.23 -19.86 -23.78
CA TYR A 162 9.13 -19.80 -22.81
C TYR A 162 8.08 -20.88 -23.10
N ILE A 163 7.39 -21.30 -22.04
CA ILE A 163 6.28 -22.23 -22.09
C ILE A 163 4.98 -21.44 -21.94
N LYS A 164 3.98 -21.72 -22.78
CA LYS A 164 2.66 -21.08 -22.68
C LYS A 164 1.82 -21.78 -21.62
N VAL A 165 1.37 -21.04 -20.62
CA VAL A 165 0.55 -21.56 -19.52
C VAL A 165 -0.78 -20.81 -19.47
N GLN A 166 -1.88 -21.53 -19.46
CA GLN A 166 -3.20 -20.93 -19.28
C GLN A 166 -3.49 -20.68 -17.79
N LYS A 167 -3.87 -19.45 -17.45
CA LYS A 167 -4.27 -19.04 -16.11
C LYS A 167 -5.70 -18.52 -16.14
N PHE A 168 -6.55 -19.05 -15.26
CA PHE A 168 -7.93 -18.60 -15.17
C PHE A 168 -8.00 -17.25 -14.45
N TRP A 169 -8.52 -16.23 -15.12
CA TRP A 169 -8.77 -14.92 -14.54
C TRP A 169 -10.23 -14.81 -14.11
N ARG A 170 -10.44 -14.91 -12.79
CA ARG A 170 -11.77 -14.96 -12.16
C ARG A 170 -12.66 -13.77 -12.51
N ARG A 171 -12.08 -12.58 -12.70
CA ARG A 171 -12.82 -11.34 -12.95
C ARG A 171 -13.57 -11.33 -14.28
N ILE A 172 -12.95 -11.90 -15.32
CA ILE A 172 -13.57 -12.04 -16.65
C ILE A 172 -14.14 -13.44 -16.90
N GLY A 173 -13.92 -14.38 -15.96
CA GLY A 173 -14.38 -15.76 -16.09
C GLY A 173 -13.75 -16.52 -17.26
N GLN A 174 -12.54 -16.15 -17.67
CA GLN A 174 -11.85 -16.70 -18.84
C GLN A 174 -10.41 -17.06 -18.54
N TYR A 175 -9.83 -17.93 -19.37
CA TYR A 175 -8.40 -18.24 -19.32
C TYR A 175 -7.61 -17.21 -20.13
N ILE A 176 -6.52 -16.71 -19.53
CA ILE A 176 -5.51 -15.89 -20.20
C ILE A 176 -4.24 -16.72 -20.40
N THR A 177 -3.53 -16.48 -21.49
CA THR A 177 -2.26 -17.16 -21.77
C THR A 177 -1.11 -16.34 -21.20
N VAL A 178 -0.32 -16.95 -20.31
CA VAL A 178 0.85 -16.35 -19.68
C VAL A 178 2.09 -17.13 -20.10
N LYS A 179 3.13 -16.41 -20.52
CA LYS A 179 4.45 -16.94 -20.82
C LYS A 179 5.17 -17.25 -19.51
N GLN A 180 5.56 -18.50 -19.34
CA GLN A 180 6.41 -18.97 -18.27
C GLN A 180 7.85 -19.09 -18.80
N PHE A 181 8.77 -18.34 -18.20
CA PHE A 181 10.18 -18.33 -18.57
C PHE A 181 10.99 -19.25 -17.64
N GLU A 182 12.16 -19.70 -18.10
CA GLU A 182 13.05 -20.51 -17.27
C GLU A 182 13.69 -19.67 -16.15
N PRO A 183 13.80 -20.21 -14.91
CA PRO A 183 14.52 -19.57 -13.82
C PRO A 183 15.96 -19.21 -14.23
N GLY A 184 16.41 -17.98 -13.90
CA GLY A 184 17.70 -17.45 -14.34
C GLY A 184 17.66 -16.59 -15.61
N SER A 185 16.49 -16.49 -16.28
CA SER A 185 16.28 -15.56 -17.39
C SER A 185 16.01 -14.11 -16.94
N GLU A 186 15.96 -13.86 -15.64
CA GLU A 186 15.59 -12.59 -15.01
C GLU A 186 16.43 -11.41 -15.51
N LEU A 187 17.76 -11.57 -15.58
CA LEU A 187 18.68 -10.53 -16.07
C LEU A 187 18.48 -10.21 -17.55
N ILE A 188 18.01 -11.17 -18.34
CA ILE A 188 17.72 -10.98 -19.77
C ILE A 188 16.34 -10.32 -19.96
N ILE A 189 15.36 -10.71 -19.14
CA ILE A 189 13.98 -10.18 -19.17
C ILE A 189 13.93 -8.74 -18.68
N LEU A 190 14.62 -8.46 -17.56
CA LEU A 190 14.72 -7.13 -16.98
C LEU A 190 15.76 -6.28 -17.75
N GLY A 191 16.79 -6.93 -18.33
CA GLY A 191 17.88 -6.24 -19.02
C GLY A 191 18.61 -5.28 -18.10
N ASP A 192 19.06 -4.16 -18.66
CA ASP A 192 19.63 -3.05 -17.89
C ASP A 192 18.56 -2.08 -17.32
N ARG A 193 17.28 -2.49 -17.27
CA ARG A 193 16.19 -1.60 -16.85
C ARG A 193 16.05 -1.56 -15.33
N SER A 194 16.09 -0.35 -14.77
CA SER A 194 15.72 -0.08 -13.39
C SER A 194 14.25 0.37 -13.30
N PHE A 195 13.51 -0.18 -12.33
CA PHE A 195 12.10 0.17 -12.09
C PHE A 195 11.93 0.86 -10.75
N ASN A 196 11.51 2.13 -10.80
CA ASN A 196 11.49 3.01 -9.62
C ASN A 196 10.16 3.03 -8.89
N THR A 197 9.10 2.52 -9.52
CA THR A 197 7.79 2.34 -8.90
C THR A 197 7.32 0.91 -9.09
N ARG A 198 6.63 0.38 -8.08
CA ARG A 198 5.98 -0.93 -8.16
C ARG A 198 5.05 -0.99 -9.38
N THR A 199 4.30 0.07 -9.66
CA THR A 199 3.38 0.12 -10.80
C THR A 199 4.08 0.01 -12.15
N ALA A 200 5.22 0.69 -12.36
CA ALA A 200 5.98 0.60 -13.62
C ALA A 200 6.56 -0.81 -13.81
N PHE A 201 7.06 -1.42 -12.74
CA PHE A 201 7.52 -2.81 -12.76
C PHE A 201 6.40 -3.78 -13.10
N GLN A 202 5.24 -3.63 -12.44
CA GLN A 202 4.06 -4.45 -12.68
C GLN A 202 3.57 -4.35 -14.12
N GLN A 203 3.51 -3.13 -14.67
CA GLN A 203 3.12 -2.90 -16.07
C GLN A 203 4.09 -3.57 -17.04
N TYR A 204 5.39 -3.48 -16.79
CA TYR A 204 6.41 -4.11 -17.61
C TYR A 204 6.30 -5.64 -17.59
N VAL A 205 6.21 -6.23 -16.40
CA VAL A 205 6.06 -7.68 -16.23
C VAL A 205 4.79 -8.18 -16.91
N VAL A 206 3.66 -7.51 -16.75
CA VAL A 206 2.40 -7.87 -17.44
C VAL A 206 2.56 -7.79 -18.95
N THR A 207 3.22 -6.75 -19.46
CA THR A 207 3.42 -6.55 -20.91
C THR A 207 4.25 -7.66 -21.55
N ILE A 208 5.23 -8.20 -20.82
CA ILE A 208 6.10 -9.27 -21.32
C ILE A 208 5.47 -10.65 -21.13
N CYS A 209 4.88 -10.88 -19.95
CA CYS A 209 4.39 -12.20 -19.55
C CYS A 209 3.02 -12.53 -20.14
N VAL A 210 2.13 -11.56 -20.35
CA VAL A 210 0.81 -11.84 -20.94
C VAL A 210 0.93 -11.83 -22.47
N GLU A 211 0.34 -12.83 -23.12
CA GLU A 211 0.26 -12.87 -24.57
C GLU A 211 -0.94 -12.04 -25.06
N GLU A 212 -0.78 -11.29 -26.16
CA GLU A 212 -1.85 -10.47 -26.77
C GLU A 212 -2.50 -9.49 -25.78
N VAL A 213 -1.68 -8.76 -25.01
CA VAL A 213 -2.11 -7.77 -24.02
C VAL A 213 -3.08 -6.74 -24.61
N GLU A 214 -2.80 -6.27 -25.82
CA GLU A 214 -3.64 -5.28 -26.52
C GLU A 214 -5.05 -5.83 -26.78
N ASP A 215 -5.17 -7.07 -27.28
CA ASP A 215 -6.46 -7.72 -27.51
C ASP A 215 -7.22 -8.04 -26.22
N LEU A 216 -6.48 -8.28 -25.12
CA LEU A 216 -7.08 -8.45 -23.79
C LEU A 216 -7.72 -7.16 -23.30
N PHE A 217 -7.05 -6.02 -23.44
CA PHE A 217 -7.61 -4.72 -23.06
C PHE A 217 -8.78 -4.30 -23.94
N VAL A 218 -8.75 -4.56 -25.24
CA VAL A 218 -9.90 -4.33 -26.14
C VAL A 218 -11.11 -5.18 -25.71
N ARG A 219 -10.90 -6.43 -25.27
CA ARG A 219 -11.97 -7.28 -24.73
C ARG A 219 -12.52 -6.75 -23.40
N LEU A 220 -11.67 -6.23 -22.53
CA LEU A 220 -12.06 -5.61 -21.26
C LEU A 220 -12.88 -4.33 -21.48
N ASP A 221 -12.49 -3.50 -22.44
CA ASP A 221 -13.20 -2.28 -22.83
C ASP A 221 -14.58 -2.61 -23.40
N ASN A 222 -14.68 -3.60 -24.30
CA ASN A 222 -15.95 -4.08 -24.85
C ASN A 222 -16.88 -4.66 -23.77
N ALA A 223 -16.32 -5.21 -22.69
CA ALA A 223 -17.06 -5.68 -21.52
C ALA A 223 -17.43 -4.57 -20.52
N GLY A 224 -16.97 -3.32 -20.74
CA GLY A 224 -17.26 -2.17 -19.89
C GLY A 224 -16.62 -2.21 -18.50
N LEU A 225 -15.60 -3.06 -18.30
CA LEU A 225 -14.92 -3.26 -17.02
C LEU A 225 -14.09 -2.06 -16.53
N PRO A 226 -13.34 -1.32 -17.37
CA PRO A 226 -12.55 -0.17 -16.90
C PRO A 226 -13.42 1.00 -16.39
N ASN A 227 -14.70 1.06 -16.80
CA ASN A 227 -15.65 2.04 -16.27
C ASN A 227 -16.19 1.67 -14.88
N ARG A 228 -15.98 0.44 -14.42
CA ARG A 228 -16.47 -0.09 -13.14
C ARG A 228 -15.34 -0.37 -12.13
N VAL A 229 -14.13 -0.56 -12.63
CA VAL A 229 -12.98 -1.01 -11.85
C VAL A 229 -11.76 -0.21 -12.31
N SER A 230 -11.01 0.34 -11.36
CA SER A 230 -9.83 1.14 -11.71
C SER A 230 -8.80 0.29 -12.47
N PRO A 231 -8.16 0.83 -13.52
CA PRO A 231 -7.14 0.12 -14.29
C PRO A 231 -5.99 -0.42 -13.42
N ALA A 232 -5.66 0.25 -12.32
CA ALA A 232 -4.64 -0.20 -11.37
C ALA A 232 -4.97 -1.56 -10.72
N ILE A 233 -6.25 -1.82 -10.40
CA ILE A 233 -6.69 -3.10 -9.84
C ILE A 233 -6.55 -4.21 -10.89
N LEU A 234 -6.94 -3.93 -12.13
CA LEU A 234 -6.80 -4.88 -13.25
C LEU A 234 -5.33 -5.23 -13.50
N MET A 235 -4.46 -4.22 -13.48
CA MET A 235 -3.02 -4.43 -13.63
C MET A 235 -2.41 -5.25 -12.49
N ASN A 236 -2.82 -5.00 -11.24
CA ASN A 236 -2.33 -5.76 -10.10
C ASN A 236 -2.79 -7.23 -10.13
N GLU A 237 -4.02 -7.50 -10.57
CA GLU A 237 -4.52 -8.87 -10.74
C GLU A 237 -3.78 -9.62 -11.85
N LEU A 238 -3.59 -8.98 -13.01
CA LEU A 238 -2.81 -9.55 -14.11
C LEU A 238 -1.37 -9.83 -13.70
N TYR A 239 -0.76 -8.89 -12.98
CA TYR A 239 0.58 -9.04 -12.43
C TYR A 239 0.67 -10.23 -11.47
N THR A 240 -0.30 -10.38 -10.58
CA THR A 240 -0.39 -11.54 -9.67
C THR A 240 -0.48 -12.86 -10.44
N LEU A 241 -1.23 -12.90 -11.56
CA LEU A 241 -1.29 -14.08 -12.43
C LEU A 241 0.06 -14.36 -13.11
N CYS A 242 0.83 -13.32 -13.44
CA CYS A 242 2.16 -13.43 -14.02
C CYS A 242 3.20 -13.96 -13.01
N ILE A 243 3.22 -13.45 -11.78
CA ILE A 243 4.13 -13.92 -10.72
C ILE A 243 3.88 -15.39 -10.39
N LYS A 244 2.61 -15.83 -10.36
CA LYS A 244 2.27 -17.25 -10.14
C LYS A 244 2.87 -18.20 -11.19
N SER A 245 3.21 -17.70 -12.38
CA SER A 245 3.94 -18.46 -13.39
C SER A 245 5.45 -18.20 -13.34
N ASN A 246 5.87 -17.01 -12.92
CA ASN A 246 7.25 -16.54 -12.89
C ASN A 246 7.58 -15.89 -11.53
N PRO A 247 7.82 -16.68 -10.46
CA PRO A 247 8.00 -16.14 -9.10
C PRO A 247 9.19 -15.19 -8.95
N PHE A 248 10.22 -15.33 -9.80
CA PHE A 248 11.41 -14.48 -9.81
C PHE A 248 11.17 -13.08 -10.40
N LEU A 249 10.02 -12.83 -11.04
CA LEU A 249 9.59 -11.51 -11.50
C LEU A 249 8.70 -10.81 -10.45
N ASP A 250 8.85 -11.18 -9.18
CA ASP A 250 8.26 -10.45 -8.06
C ASP A 250 9.05 -9.15 -7.81
N TYR A 251 8.33 -8.07 -7.51
CA TYR A 251 8.90 -6.76 -7.29
C TYR A 251 9.76 -6.72 -6.02
N ASP A 252 9.35 -7.45 -4.98
CA ASP A 252 10.07 -7.46 -3.71
C ASP A 252 11.40 -8.23 -3.87
N VAL A 253 11.40 -9.32 -4.64
CA VAL A 253 12.62 -10.07 -5.03
C VAL A 253 13.54 -9.22 -5.92
N TYR A 254 12.97 -8.49 -6.87
CA TYR A 254 13.71 -7.55 -7.71
C TYR A 254 14.39 -6.45 -6.89
N LYS A 255 13.68 -5.90 -5.90
CA LYS A 255 14.18 -4.84 -5.02
C LYS A 255 15.34 -5.33 -4.15
N ASP A 256 15.20 -6.50 -3.52
CA ASP A 256 16.25 -7.08 -2.68
C ASP A 256 17.53 -7.38 -3.47
N THR A 257 17.39 -7.74 -4.76
CA THR A 257 18.52 -7.99 -5.66
C THR A 257 19.17 -6.68 -6.15
N ALA A 258 18.40 -5.60 -6.28
CA ALA A 258 18.88 -4.29 -6.71
C ALA A 258 19.55 -3.46 -5.60
N GLU A 259 19.30 -3.77 -4.32
CA GLU A 259 19.74 -2.98 -3.15
C GLU A 259 21.06 -3.45 -2.50
N CYS A 260 21.83 -4.37 -3.09
CA CYS A 260 23.08 -4.87 -2.49
C CYS A 260 24.36 -4.16 -3.01
N PRO A 261 24.97 -3.27 -2.21
CA PRO A 261 26.43 -3.18 -2.09
C PRO A 261 26.89 -3.59 -0.69
N LEU A 262 27.65 -4.69 -0.64
CA LEU A 262 28.51 -5.25 0.42
C LEU A 262 28.71 -4.41 1.70
N VAL A 263 28.39 -4.99 2.88
CA VAL A 263 29.14 -4.76 4.12
C VAL A 263 29.18 -6.05 4.97
N GLU A 264 30.37 -6.37 5.46
CA GLU A 264 30.76 -7.51 6.29
C GLU A 264 30.51 -7.30 7.80
N ASN A 265 30.18 -8.41 8.49
CA ASN A 265 30.47 -8.86 9.88
C ASN A 265 30.71 -7.87 11.05
N SER A 266 29.93 -8.07 12.14
CA SER A 266 30.37 -8.40 13.54
C SER A 266 29.14 -8.41 14.47
N ALA A 267 28.67 -9.55 15.02
CA ALA A 267 29.12 -10.29 16.21
C ALA A 267 28.70 -9.70 17.59
N ASP A 268 28.11 -10.59 18.41
CA ASP A 268 28.01 -10.62 19.89
C ASP A 268 26.88 -9.80 20.58
N LEU A 269 26.08 -10.24 21.58
CA LEU A 269 25.90 -11.46 22.41
C LEU A 269 24.54 -11.34 23.18
N ASP A 270 23.93 -12.48 23.52
CA ASP A 270 22.73 -12.75 24.38
C ASP A 270 23.19 -13.02 25.87
N PRO A 271 22.38 -13.44 26.90
CA PRO A 271 20.92 -13.37 27.22
C PRO A 271 20.52 -13.22 28.75
N PHE A 272 19.21 -12.97 29.00
CA PHE A 272 18.30 -13.43 30.11
C PHE A 272 18.29 -12.95 31.61
N GLU A 273 17.07 -13.09 32.19
CA GLU A 273 16.55 -13.06 33.60
C GLU A 273 16.04 -11.73 34.22
N SER A 274 14.96 -11.62 35.01
CA SER A 274 13.91 -12.55 35.52
C SER A 274 12.75 -11.76 36.22
N PHE A 275 11.66 -12.46 36.55
CA PHE A 275 10.42 -12.11 37.30
C PHE A 275 10.67 -11.43 38.70
N GLN A 276 9.77 -10.82 39.49
CA GLN A 276 8.35 -11.04 39.88
C GLN A 276 7.90 -9.95 40.90
N SER A 277 6.60 -9.67 41.06
CA SER A 277 5.83 -9.71 42.34
C SER A 277 4.53 -8.90 42.30
N ALA A 278 3.55 -9.35 43.09
CA ALA A 278 2.13 -8.99 43.09
C ALA A 278 1.67 -8.48 44.48
N ALA A 279 0.36 -8.17 44.58
CA ALA A 279 -0.48 -7.93 45.78
C ALA A 279 -0.49 -6.47 46.31
N GLU A 280 -1.57 -5.89 46.87
CA GLU A 280 -2.99 -6.22 47.13
C GLU A 280 -3.65 -4.92 47.65
N ASN A 281 -4.97 -4.73 47.45
CA ASN A 281 -5.96 -4.30 48.48
C ASN A 281 -7.30 -3.79 47.90
N SER A 282 -8.34 -4.60 48.15
CA SER A 282 -9.62 -4.32 48.86
C SER A 282 -10.62 -3.23 48.39
N PRO A 283 -11.95 -3.48 48.50
CA PRO A 283 -13.00 -2.86 47.69
C PRO A 283 -13.98 -2.01 48.52
N GLU A 284 -14.29 -0.77 48.09
CA GLU A 284 -15.59 -0.14 48.42
C GLU A 284 -15.95 1.13 47.63
N ASP A 285 -15.02 1.69 46.84
CA ASP A 285 -15.32 2.86 45.97
C ASP A 285 -15.65 2.49 44.50
N ALA A 286 -16.00 1.23 44.23
CA ALA A 286 -16.06 0.67 42.88
C ALA A 286 -17.27 1.09 42.04
N LEU A 287 -18.30 1.73 42.61
CA LEU A 287 -19.53 2.04 41.86
C LEU A 287 -19.61 3.49 41.36
N SER A 288 -19.02 4.46 42.08
CA SER A 288 -19.07 5.89 41.70
C SER A 288 -17.83 6.35 40.90
N ALA A 289 -16.70 5.63 41.02
CA ALA A 289 -15.48 5.89 40.24
C ALA A 289 -15.45 5.20 38.86
N ALA A 290 -16.26 4.15 38.65
CA ALA A 290 -16.24 3.33 37.43
C ALA A 290 -16.70 4.04 36.15
N MET A 291 -17.35 5.20 36.25
CA MET A 291 -17.84 5.95 35.08
C MET A 291 -16.92 7.07 34.60
N LYS A 292 -15.82 7.39 35.29
CA LYS A 292 -15.04 8.61 34.97
C LYS A 292 -13.65 8.44 34.38
N ASN A 293 -13.09 7.24 34.22
CA ASN A 293 -11.79 7.10 33.56
C ASN A 293 -11.44 5.67 33.10
N LYS A 294 -12.32 5.00 32.35
CA LYS A 294 -11.87 3.79 31.63
C LYS A 294 -11.07 4.25 30.41
N LYS A 295 -9.73 4.32 30.54
CA LYS A 295 -8.83 4.50 29.38
C LYS A 295 -9.19 3.43 28.36
N VAL A 296 -9.92 3.81 27.32
CA VAL A 296 -10.27 2.92 26.21
C VAL A 296 -8.94 2.49 25.60
N LYS A 297 -8.62 1.19 25.68
CA LYS A 297 -7.46 0.66 24.96
C LYS A 297 -7.76 0.88 23.48
N LEU A 298 -6.85 1.56 22.79
CA LEU A 298 -6.88 1.70 21.35
C LEU A 298 -5.82 0.78 20.78
N PHE A 299 -5.99 0.36 19.54
CA PHE A 299 -5.03 -0.50 18.85
C PHE A 299 -3.60 0.06 18.84
N ARG A 300 -3.45 1.38 18.71
CA ARG A 300 -2.15 2.08 18.80
C ARG A 300 -1.39 1.87 20.12
N HIS A 301 -2.07 1.41 21.18
CA HIS A 301 -1.46 1.15 22.48
C HIS A 301 -0.95 -0.30 22.62
N VAL A 302 -1.16 -1.16 21.61
CA VAL A 302 -0.53 -2.49 21.58
C VAL A 302 0.97 -2.30 21.37
N LYS A 303 1.79 -2.91 22.23
CA LYS A 303 3.25 -2.76 22.16
C LYS A 303 3.78 -3.41 20.88
N LYS A 304 4.76 -2.76 20.24
CA LYS A 304 5.43 -3.29 19.04
C LYS A 304 6.00 -4.69 19.27
N GLU A 305 6.61 -4.93 20.43
CA GLU A 305 7.12 -6.26 20.84
C GLU A 305 6.03 -7.33 20.83
N THR A 306 4.81 -6.99 21.27
CA THR A 306 3.67 -7.91 21.28
C THR A 306 3.23 -8.26 19.86
N LEU A 307 3.28 -7.29 18.94
CA LEU A 307 2.92 -7.50 17.54
C LEU A 307 3.98 -8.33 16.81
N LEU A 308 5.27 -8.09 17.06
CA LEU A 308 6.37 -8.86 16.48
C LEU A 308 6.37 -10.31 16.96
N ALA A 309 6.05 -10.55 18.24
CA ALA A 309 5.95 -11.89 18.80
C ALA A 309 4.59 -12.58 18.55
N LEU A 310 3.64 -11.91 17.89
CA LEU A 310 2.26 -12.39 17.77
C LEU A 310 2.17 -13.74 17.05
N ASP A 311 2.94 -13.91 15.97
CA ASP A 311 3.01 -15.16 15.20
C ASP A 311 3.44 -16.35 16.06
N ALA A 312 4.59 -16.22 16.71
CA ALA A 312 5.13 -17.27 17.58
C ALA A 312 4.17 -17.64 18.72
N LYS A 313 3.55 -16.64 19.36
CA LYS A 313 2.62 -16.85 20.47
C LYS A 313 1.31 -17.53 20.05
N ILE A 314 0.79 -17.20 18.86
CA ILE A 314 -0.41 -17.88 18.35
C ILE A 314 -0.06 -19.32 17.96
N LYS A 315 1.06 -19.54 17.27
CA LYS A 315 1.53 -20.87 16.85
C LYS A 315 1.86 -21.81 18.01
N GLU A 316 2.28 -21.27 19.16
CA GLU A 316 2.48 -22.06 20.40
C GLU A 316 1.17 -22.71 20.87
N LYS A 317 0.04 -22.01 20.70
CA LYS A 317 -1.28 -22.45 21.18
C LYS A 317 -2.11 -23.14 20.10
N VAL A 318 -1.93 -22.77 18.83
CA VAL A 318 -2.70 -23.24 17.67
C VAL A 318 -1.79 -24.08 16.78
N ILE A 319 -1.92 -25.41 16.88
CA ILE A 319 -1.04 -26.34 16.18
C ILE A 319 -1.58 -26.66 14.78
N GLY A 320 -0.69 -26.63 13.78
CA GLY A 320 -0.97 -27.11 12.42
C GLY A 320 -1.68 -26.12 11.50
N GLN A 321 -1.74 -24.83 11.87
CA GLN A 321 -2.37 -23.76 11.09
C GLN A 321 -1.38 -22.62 10.74
N ASN A 322 -0.12 -22.97 10.43
CA ASN A 322 0.96 -21.98 10.31
C ASN A 322 0.68 -20.90 9.25
N GLU A 323 0.32 -21.30 8.03
CA GLU A 323 0.08 -20.38 6.91
C GLU A 323 -1.10 -19.42 7.18
N PRO A 324 -2.30 -19.88 7.62
CA PRO A 324 -3.38 -18.96 8.01
C PRO A 324 -3.04 -18.03 9.17
N ILE A 325 -2.18 -18.46 10.11
CA ILE A 325 -1.72 -17.61 11.23
C ILE A 325 -0.75 -16.55 10.72
N GLU A 326 0.16 -16.88 9.81
CA GLU A 326 1.09 -15.92 9.20
C GLU A 326 0.33 -14.81 8.47
N ASP A 327 -0.66 -15.18 7.63
CA ASP A 327 -1.51 -14.22 6.92
C ASP A 327 -2.29 -13.31 7.87
N LEU A 328 -2.83 -13.88 8.94
CA LEU A 328 -3.57 -13.16 9.98
C LEU A 328 -2.66 -12.15 10.69
N VAL A 329 -1.45 -12.56 11.06
CA VAL A 329 -0.50 -11.72 11.79
C VAL A 329 0.06 -10.62 10.90
N ASP A 330 0.41 -10.92 9.65
CA ASP A 330 0.87 -9.92 8.67
C ASP A 330 -0.16 -8.80 8.49
N ALA A 331 -1.44 -9.15 8.29
CA ALA A 331 -2.50 -8.16 8.15
C ALA A 331 -2.63 -7.25 9.38
N ILE A 332 -2.52 -7.80 10.59
CA ILE A 332 -2.59 -7.04 11.84
C ILE A 332 -1.36 -6.15 12.02
N GLN A 333 -0.17 -6.66 11.69
CA GLN A 333 1.08 -5.88 11.73
C GLN A 333 1.02 -4.70 10.74
N ARG A 334 0.55 -4.91 9.51
CA ARG A 334 0.32 -3.84 8.53
C ARG A 334 -0.64 -2.78 9.04
N ALA A 335 -1.74 -3.19 9.66
CA ALA A 335 -2.67 -2.25 10.26
C ALA A 335 -2.05 -1.43 11.39
N SER A 336 -1.09 -2.00 12.15
CA SER A 336 -0.45 -1.32 13.29
C SER A 336 0.49 -0.19 12.88
N VAL A 337 1.06 -0.27 11.68
CA VAL A 337 1.95 0.76 11.12
C VAL A 337 1.19 1.81 10.30
N GLY A 338 -0.15 1.81 10.39
CA GLY A 338 -1.00 2.79 9.70
C GLY A 338 -1.25 2.47 8.23
N LEU A 339 -0.88 1.27 7.75
CA LEU A 339 -1.17 0.79 6.39
C LEU A 339 -2.55 0.15 6.31
N LYS A 340 -3.55 0.77 6.94
CA LYS A 340 -4.96 0.39 6.83
C LYS A 340 -5.79 1.61 6.45
N ASP A 341 -6.91 1.37 5.79
CA ASP A 341 -7.94 2.38 5.62
C ASP A 341 -8.48 2.78 7.02
N PRO A 342 -8.49 4.08 7.39
CA PRO A 342 -9.06 4.57 8.65
C PRO A 342 -10.52 4.17 8.84
N ASP A 343 -11.29 4.11 7.75
CA ASP A 343 -12.73 3.84 7.75
C ASP A 343 -13.06 2.33 7.75
N GLN A 344 -12.04 1.47 7.69
CA GLN A 344 -12.18 0.03 7.70
C GLN A 344 -11.71 -0.62 9.01
N PRO A 345 -12.21 -1.83 9.35
CA PRO A 345 -11.67 -2.64 10.44
C PRO A 345 -10.16 -2.85 10.32
N ILE A 346 -9.50 -3.12 11.45
CA ILE A 346 -8.05 -3.42 11.51
C ILE A 346 -7.70 -4.63 10.63
N GLY A 347 -8.57 -5.62 10.62
CA GLY A 347 -8.53 -6.74 9.69
C GLY A 347 -9.89 -7.40 9.64
N SER A 348 -10.26 -7.88 8.46
CA SER A 348 -11.46 -8.67 8.23
C SER A 348 -11.02 -10.01 7.68
N PHE A 349 -11.39 -11.09 8.35
CA PHE A 349 -10.89 -12.44 8.07
C PHE A 349 -12.05 -13.41 7.99
N ILE A 350 -11.93 -14.38 7.08
CA ILE A 350 -12.83 -15.52 7.00
C ILE A 350 -12.04 -16.79 7.26
N PHE A 351 -12.42 -17.53 8.30
CA PHE A 351 -11.83 -18.83 8.59
C PHE A 351 -12.69 -19.93 7.98
N THR A 352 -12.15 -20.64 7.00
CA THR A 352 -12.82 -21.76 6.33
C THR A 352 -12.18 -23.09 6.75
N GLY A 353 -13.00 -24.10 7.00
CA GLY A 353 -12.52 -25.44 7.36
C GLY A 353 -13.58 -26.26 8.09
N TYR A 354 -13.29 -27.53 8.37
CA TYR A 354 -14.20 -28.41 9.11
C TYR A 354 -14.43 -27.93 10.55
N THR A 355 -15.45 -28.48 11.22
CA THR A 355 -15.69 -28.26 12.65
C THR A 355 -14.53 -28.83 13.48
N GLY A 356 -14.13 -28.14 14.55
CA GLY A 356 -13.10 -28.63 15.46
C GLY A 356 -11.65 -28.37 15.06
N VAL A 357 -11.37 -27.77 13.90
CA VAL A 357 -9.99 -27.47 13.44
C VAL A 357 -9.33 -26.26 14.12
N GLY A 358 -10.04 -25.57 15.02
CA GLY A 358 -9.50 -24.47 15.81
C GLY A 358 -9.91 -23.06 15.39
N LYS A 359 -10.82 -22.86 14.43
CA LYS A 359 -11.26 -21.53 13.94
C LYS A 359 -11.65 -20.55 15.06
N THR A 360 -12.64 -20.92 15.87
CA THR A 360 -13.12 -20.15 17.04
C THR A 360 -12.03 -20.00 18.10
N TYR A 361 -11.17 -21.01 18.25
CA TYR A 361 -10.08 -21.00 19.23
C TYR A 361 -9.00 -19.99 18.85
N THR A 362 -8.58 -19.93 17.58
CA THR A 362 -7.62 -18.94 17.06
C THR A 362 -8.11 -17.51 17.32
N ALA A 363 -9.40 -17.23 17.09
CA ALA A 363 -9.97 -15.91 17.37
C ALA A 363 -9.89 -15.54 18.88
N LYS A 364 -10.13 -16.51 19.78
CA LYS A 364 -10.01 -16.30 21.23
C LYS A 364 -8.57 -16.05 21.66
N ILE A 365 -7.61 -16.77 21.09
CA ILE A 365 -6.18 -16.54 21.36
C ILE A 365 -5.75 -15.18 20.84
N LEU A 366 -6.19 -14.80 19.64
CA LEU A 366 -5.91 -13.46 19.11
C LEU A 366 -6.44 -12.36 20.02
N ALA A 367 -7.63 -12.53 20.59
CA ALA A 367 -8.21 -11.58 21.53
C ALA A 367 -7.39 -11.48 22.83
N GLU A 368 -6.92 -12.62 23.33
CA GLU A 368 -6.02 -12.69 24.49
C GLU A 368 -4.72 -11.92 24.23
N GLU A 369 -4.05 -12.16 23.11
CA GLU A 369 -2.76 -11.53 22.80
C GLU A 369 -2.88 -10.03 22.50
N LEU A 370 -3.93 -9.59 21.79
CA LEU A 370 -4.09 -8.19 21.40
C LEU A 370 -4.69 -7.31 22.49
N THR A 371 -5.69 -7.82 23.23
CA THR A 371 -6.44 -7.01 24.20
C THR A 371 -5.99 -7.27 25.65
N GLY A 372 -5.27 -8.38 25.88
CA GLY A 372 -4.97 -8.91 27.21
C GLY A 372 -6.18 -9.55 27.89
N ASN A 373 -7.30 -9.76 27.18
CA ASN A 373 -8.52 -10.34 27.73
C ASN A 373 -9.15 -11.32 26.74
N ARG A 374 -8.91 -12.61 26.98
CA ARG A 374 -9.50 -13.71 26.21
C ARG A 374 -11.03 -13.68 26.18
N ASN A 375 -11.66 -13.26 27.26
CA ASN A 375 -13.13 -13.17 27.40
C ASN A 375 -13.69 -11.82 26.91
N GLY A 376 -12.83 -10.93 26.41
CA GLY A 376 -13.21 -9.63 25.84
C GLY A 376 -13.62 -9.69 24.38
N ILE A 377 -13.59 -10.87 23.75
CA ILE A 377 -14.07 -11.11 22.39
C ILE A 377 -15.60 -11.01 22.34
N ILE A 378 -16.13 -10.32 21.32
CA ILE A 378 -17.55 -10.25 21.03
C ILE A 378 -17.87 -11.42 20.11
N ILE A 379 -18.55 -12.44 20.63
CA ILE A 379 -18.97 -13.62 19.86
C ILE A 379 -20.43 -13.45 19.48
N ILE A 380 -20.73 -13.68 18.20
CA ILE A 380 -22.06 -13.68 17.62
C ILE A 380 -22.24 -15.06 16.99
N ASP A 381 -23.14 -15.85 17.55
CA ASP A 381 -23.57 -17.11 16.93
C ASP A 381 -24.54 -16.78 15.79
N CYS A 382 -24.10 -16.98 14.56
CA CYS A 382 -24.87 -16.64 13.38
C CYS A 382 -26.07 -17.58 13.15
N SER A 383 -26.12 -18.74 13.82
CA SER A 383 -27.29 -19.61 13.82
C SER A 383 -28.54 -18.94 14.40
N GLU A 384 -28.36 -18.00 15.34
CA GLU A 384 -29.46 -17.22 15.93
C GLU A 384 -30.01 -16.12 15.01
N TYR A 385 -29.46 -15.98 13.80
CA TYR A 385 -29.82 -14.94 12.82
C TYR A 385 -30.17 -15.54 11.46
N SER A 386 -30.68 -16.78 11.47
CA SER A 386 -31.10 -17.51 10.27
C SER A 386 -32.34 -16.91 9.62
N ALA A 387 -33.18 -16.18 10.38
CA ALA A 387 -34.35 -15.50 9.83
C ALA A 387 -34.08 -14.01 9.54
N ASP A 388 -34.63 -13.52 8.42
CA ASP A 388 -34.46 -12.16 7.89
C ASP A 388 -34.83 -11.01 8.83
N HIS A 389 -35.57 -11.24 9.92
CA HIS A 389 -35.95 -10.19 10.87
C HIS A 389 -35.03 -10.17 12.10
N GLU A 390 -34.19 -11.19 12.28
CA GLU A 390 -33.34 -11.34 13.46
C GLU A 390 -32.11 -10.43 13.41
N TYR A 391 -31.70 -9.95 12.23
CA TYR A 391 -30.61 -8.97 12.11
C TYR A 391 -30.87 -7.70 12.94
N ALA A 392 -32.14 -7.34 13.17
CA ALA A 392 -32.50 -6.19 14.00
C ALA A 392 -32.02 -6.35 15.46
N LYS A 393 -31.85 -7.59 15.96
CA LYS A 393 -31.24 -7.84 17.28
C LYS A 393 -29.75 -7.45 17.29
N LEU A 394 -29.07 -7.56 16.15
CA LEU A 394 -27.65 -7.28 16.00
C LEU A 394 -27.36 -5.76 15.98
N ILE A 395 -28.13 -5.01 15.19
CA ILE A 395 -27.90 -3.56 14.96
C ILE A 395 -28.86 -2.63 15.70
N GLY A 396 -29.99 -3.15 16.16
CA GLY A 396 -31.07 -2.41 16.79
C GLY A 396 -32.31 -2.35 15.89
N ALA A 397 -33.49 -2.35 16.53
CA ALA A 397 -34.75 -2.16 15.83
C ALA A 397 -34.83 -0.73 15.26
N PRO A 398 -35.44 -0.51 14.09
CA PRO A 398 -35.61 0.84 13.52
C PRO A 398 -36.54 1.72 14.36
N SER A 399 -36.43 3.04 14.19
CA SER A 399 -37.23 4.01 14.96
C SER A 399 -38.72 3.78 14.78
N GLY A 400 -39.45 3.66 15.89
CA GLY A 400 -40.88 3.33 15.91
C GLY A 400 -41.21 1.86 16.19
N TYR A 401 -40.21 0.99 16.31
CA TYR A 401 -40.38 -0.42 16.70
C TYR A 401 -39.99 -0.67 18.16
N ILE A 402 -40.62 -1.68 18.78
CA ILE A 402 -40.32 -2.11 20.16
C ILE A 402 -38.85 -2.54 20.22
N GLY A 403 -38.08 -1.96 21.15
CA GLY A 403 -36.64 -2.25 21.32
C GLY A 403 -35.68 -1.27 20.65
N HIS A 404 -36.17 -0.23 19.94
CA HIS A 404 -35.31 0.81 19.35
C HIS A 404 -34.43 1.53 20.38
N GLU A 405 -34.95 1.78 21.59
CA GLU A 405 -34.20 2.48 22.65
C GLU A 405 -33.04 1.67 23.23
N HIS A 406 -33.05 0.34 23.08
CA HIS A 406 -32.01 -0.53 23.60
C HIS A 406 -30.81 -0.67 22.66
N GLY A 407 -30.92 -0.28 21.38
CA GLY A 407 -29.87 -0.50 20.38
C GLY A 407 -29.63 -1.98 20.06
N GLY A 408 -28.66 -2.26 19.18
CA GLY A 408 -28.28 -3.63 18.82
C GLY A 408 -27.21 -4.23 19.72
N TYR A 409 -27.19 -5.56 19.83
CA TYR A 409 -26.17 -6.30 20.57
C TYR A 409 -24.74 -5.94 20.11
N LEU A 410 -24.48 -6.01 18.80
CA LEU A 410 -23.16 -5.69 18.23
C LEU A 410 -22.84 -4.20 18.40
N THR A 411 -23.78 -3.32 18.05
CA THR A 411 -23.56 -1.86 18.12
C THR A 411 -23.25 -1.41 19.55
N ASN A 412 -23.92 -1.99 20.55
CA ASN A 412 -23.66 -1.66 21.95
C ASN A 412 -22.35 -2.25 22.46
N ALA A 413 -22.04 -3.50 22.07
CA ALA A 413 -20.81 -4.16 22.47
C ALA A 413 -19.57 -3.41 21.93
N VAL A 414 -19.60 -3.00 20.65
CA VAL A 414 -18.52 -2.22 20.02
C VAL A 414 -18.46 -0.80 20.59
N LYS A 415 -19.60 -0.14 20.82
CA LYS A 415 -19.62 1.18 21.47
C LYS A 415 -18.99 1.15 22.87
N LYS A 416 -19.19 0.07 23.63
CA LYS A 416 -18.61 -0.13 24.95
C LYS A 416 -17.10 -0.43 24.88
N ASN A 417 -16.66 -1.22 23.91
CA ASN A 417 -15.27 -1.59 23.71
C ASN A 417 -14.88 -1.44 22.20
N PRO A 418 -14.47 -0.24 21.76
CA PRO A 418 -14.16 0.01 20.34
C PRO A 418 -12.96 -0.78 19.81
N PHE A 419 -12.01 -1.13 20.68
CA PHE A 419 -10.94 -2.06 20.36
C PHE A 419 -11.32 -3.45 20.88
N SER A 420 -11.94 -4.23 20.00
CA SER A 420 -12.43 -5.56 20.27
C SER A 420 -12.25 -6.45 19.04
N ILE A 421 -12.20 -7.76 19.28
CA ILE A 421 -12.37 -8.74 18.21
C ILE A 421 -13.85 -9.12 18.16
N VAL A 422 -14.42 -9.08 16.96
CA VAL A 422 -15.79 -9.53 16.69
C VAL A 422 -15.69 -10.84 15.91
N LEU A 423 -16.25 -11.90 16.49
CA LEU A 423 -16.30 -13.23 15.88
C LEU A 423 -17.74 -13.54 15.47
N PHE A 424 -17.94 -13.77 14.19
CA PHE A 424 -19.17 -14.34 13.63
C PHE A 424 -18.96 -15.85 13.49
N ASP A 425 -19.45 -16.63 14.45
CA ASP A 425 -19.37 -18.09 14.41
C ASP A 425 -20.52 -18.66 13.58
N GLU A 426 -20.27 -19.75 12.85
CA GLU A 426 -21.24 -20.40 11.94
C GLU A 426 -21.91 -19.45 10.94
N ILE A 427 -21.14 -18.51 10.37
CA ILE A 427 -21.64 -17.45 9.46
C ILE A 427 -22.41 -17.99 8.25
N GLU A 428 -22.13 -19.23 7.83
CA GLU A 428 -22.86 -19.91 6.76
C GLU A 428 -24.32 -20.24 7.08
N LYS A 429 -24.73 -20.15 8.35
CA LYS A 429 -26.11 -20.38 8.80
C LYS A 429 -26.93 -19.09 8.95
N ALA A 430 -26.32 -17.93 8.75
CA ALA A 430 -27.02 -16.66 8.80
C ALA A 430 -27.93 -16.44 7.58
N SER A 431 -28.91 -15.54 7.74
CA SER A 431 -29.69 -15.00 6.61
C SER A 431 -28.85 -14.09 5.71
N ASP A 432 -29.27 -13.95 4.44
CA ASP A 432 -28.70 -13.00 3.48
C ASP A 432 -28.69 -11.56 4.01
N LYS A 433 -29.64 -11.21 4.89
CA LYS A 433 -29.70 -9.90 5.54
C LYS A 433 -28.50 -9.63 6.44
N VAL A 434 -27.99 -10.65 7.14
CA VAL A 434 -26.78 -10.51 7.97
C VAL A 434 -25.55 -10.33 7.09
N HIS A 435 -25.45 -11.06 5.99
CA HIS A 435 -24.36 -10.90 5.02
C HIS A 435 -24.34 -9.49 4.40
N GLN A 436 -25.51 -8.94 4.07
CA GLN A 436 -25.64 -7.57 3.56
C GLN A 436 -25.18 -6.50 4.55
N LEU A 437 -25.27 -6.75 5.86
CA LEU A 437 -24.79 -5.81 6.88
C LEU A 437 -23.27 -5.82 7.08
N GLN A 438 -22.60 -6.88 6.64
CA GLN A 438 -21.16 -7.08 6.81
C GLN A 438 -20.33 -6.54 5.62
N LEU A 439 -21.00 -6.20 4.52
CA LEU A 439 -20.45 -5.57 3.31
C LEU A 439 -20.55 -4.05 3.42
#